data_AF-A0A9D6MB90-F1
#
_entry.id   AF-A0A9D6MB90-F1
#
_cell.length_a   1.000
_cell.length_b   1.000
_cell.length_c   1.000
_cell.angle_alpha   90.00
_cell.angle_beta   90.00
_cell.angle_gamma   90.00
#
_symmetry.space_group_name_H-M   'P 1'
#
loop_
_entity.id
_entity.type
_entity.pdbx_description
1 polymer ?
#
loop_
_entity_poly.entity_id
_entity_poly.type
_entity_poly.pdbx_seq_one_letter_code
_entity_poly.pdbx_strand_id
1 'polypeptide(L)'
;MAGVAMTNYAAPQENGHSVAFDGIAFDERGNSRDTLVVEAGQREGIYLAEFDMDKLRAYRKREVWGNAFRKPGRYELVTSVEVNYPFIRESAKR
;
A
#
# COMPACT_ATOMS: atom_id res chain seq x y z
N MET A 1 7.41 -6.70 1.35
CA MET A 1 6.37 -6.56 0.30
C MET A 1 5.07 -7.09 0.85
N ALA A 2 3.99 -6.37 0.58
CA ALA A 2 2.67 -6.60 1.15
C ALA A 2 1.62 -6.40 0.06
N GLY A 3 0.57 -7.23 0.09
CA GLY A 3 -0.63 -6.99 -0.68
C GLY A 3 -1.45 -5.87 -0.05
N VAL A 4 -2.16 -5.11 -0.88
CA VAL A 4 -3.01 -3.99 -0.48
C VAL A 4 -4.36 -4.17 -1.13
N ALA A 5 -5.43 -4.12 -0.33
CA ALA A 5 -6.80 -4.06 -0.80
C ALA A 5 -7.40 -2.72 -0.37
N MET A 6 -7.96 -1.99 -1.31
CA MET A 6 -8.55 -0.67 -1.11
C MET A 6 -10.00 -0.69 -1.58
N THR A 7 -10.89 -0.26 -0.69
CA THR A 7 -12.31 -0.13 -0.98
C THR A 7 -12.65 1.33 -1.24
N ASN A 8 -13.46 1.58 -2.26
CA ASN A 8 -14.04 2.88 -2.55
C ASN A 8 -15.57 2.75 -2.67
N TYR A 9 -16.28 3.80 -2.26
CA TYR A 9 -17.75 3.81 -2.32
C TYR A 9 -18.23 3.74 -3.78
N ALA A 10 -19.32 3.03 -4.01
CA ALA A 10 -19.91 2.88 -5.33
C ALA A 10 -20.64 4.14 -5.81
N ALA A 11 -20.94 4.19 -7.11
CA ALA A 11 -21.84 5.17 -7.70
C ALA A 11 -23.26 5.06 -7.13
N PRO A 12 -24.01 6.17 -7.03
CA PRO A 12 -23.69 7.52 -7.55
C PRO A 12 -22.91 8.44 -6.60
N GLN A 13 -22.67 8.07 -5.35
CA GLN A 13 -22.03 8.94 -4.37
C GLN A 13 -20.55 9.18 -4.69
N GLU A 14 -19.86 8.11 -5.08
CA GLU A 14 -18.46 8.13 -5.50
C GLU A 14 -18.31 7.26 -6.76
N ASN A 15 -17.08 7.00 -7.21
CA ASN A 15 -16.85 6.34 -8.49
C ASN A 15 -16.60 4.82 -8.41
N GLY A 16 -16.70 4.17 -7.26
CA GLY A 16 -16.34 2.75 -7.10
C GLY A 16 -14.87 2.51 -7.43
N HIS A 17 -14.55 1.47 -8.21
CA HIS A 17 -13.17 1.07 -8.52
C HIS A 17 -12.36 0.69 -7.27
N SER A 18 -12.96 -0.14 -6.41
CA SER A 18 -12.19 -0.85 -5.38
C SER A 18 -11.15 -1.75 -6.03
N VAL A 19 -9.95 -1.85 -5.47
CA VAL A 19 -8.81 -2.53 -6.10
C VAL A 19 -8.01 -3.36 -5.11
N ALA A 20 -7.34 -4.40 -5.61
CA ALA A 20 -6.40 -5.21 -4.87
C ALA A 20 -5.11 -5.42 -5.66
N PHE A 21 -3.95 -5.23 -5.01
CA PHE A 21 -2.62 -5.45 -5.58
C PHE A 21 -1.81 -6.38 -4.69
N ASP A 22 -1.05 -7.33 -5.24
CA ASP A 22 -0.29 -8.29 -4.43
C ASP A 22 1.09 -7.77 -3.95
N GLY A 23 1.68 -6.80 -4.65
CA GLY A 23 2.97 -6.22 -4.27
C GLY A 23 4.19 -7.04 -4.72
N ILE A 24 4.04 -7.91 -5.72
CA ILE A 24 5.12 -8.62 -6.39
C ILE A 24 5.37 -7.97 -7.76
N ALA A 25 6.31 -7.03 -7.85
CA ALA A 25 6.54 -6.24 -9.06
C ALA A 25 7.32 -6.98 -10.15
N PHE A 26 8.05 -8.04 -9.81
CA PHE A 26 8.87 -8.80 -10.75
C PHE A 26 8.58 -10.30 -10.74
N ASP A 27 8.64 -10.91 -11.91
CA ASP A 27 8.66 -12.36 -12.04
C ASP A 27 10.00 -12.97 -11.57
N GLU A 28 10.14 -14.30 -11.64
CA GLU A 28 11.37 -15.01 -11.24
C GLU A 28 12.57 -14.72 -12.16
N ARG A 29 12.33 -14.18 -13.36
CA ARG A 29 13.34 -13.78 -14.34
C ARG A 29 13.72 -12.30 -14.21
N GLY A 30 13.09 -11.57 -13.29
CA GLY A 30 13.31 -10.13 -13.07
C GLY A 30 12.55 -9.22 -14.02
N ASN A 31 11.62 -9.74 -14.82
CA ASN A 31 10.79 -8.90 -15.69
C ASN A 31 9.70 -8.21 -14.88
N SER A 32 9.42 -6.96 -15.23
CA SER A 32 8.28 -6.22 -14.68
C SER A 32 6.97 -6.95 -14.99
N ARG A 33 6.07 -6.98 -14.01
CA ARG A 33 4.73 -7.54 -14.14
C ARG A 33 3.71 -6.61 -13.49
N ASP A 34 2.47 -6.71 -13.94
CA ASP A 34 1.36 -6.09 -13.24
C ASP A 34 1.18 -6.74 -11.86
N THR A 35 0.84 -5.90 -10.89
CA THR A 35 0.54 -6.33 -9.51
C THR A 35 -0.95 -6.38 -9.25
N LEU A 36 -1.79 -5.92 -10.19
CA LEU A 36 -3.24 -5.93 -10.09
C LEU A 36 -3.75 -7.36 -9.95
N VAL A 37 -4.48 -7.61 -8.87
CA VAL A 37 -5.18 -8.87 -8.61
C VAL A 37 -6.63 -8.74 -9.04
N VAL A 38 -7.29 -7.66 -8.60
CA VAL A 38 -8.69 -7.36 -8.93
C VAL A 38 -8.89 -5.86 -9.01
N GLU A 39 -9.68 -5.44 -9.99
CA GLU A 39 -10.34 -4.13 -10.03
C GLU A 39 -11.85 -4.34 -10.13
N ALA A 40 -12.59 -3.74 -9.20
CA ALA A 40 -14.04 -3.69 -9.21
C ALA A 40 -14.54 -2.61 -10.18
N GLY A 41 -15.81 -2.70 -10.57
CA GLY A 41 -16.47 -1.63 -11.32
C GLY A 41 -16.96 -0.49 -10.44
N GLN A 42 -17.78 0.38 -11.03
CA GLN A 42 -18.40 1.52 -10.34
C GLN A 42 -19.57 1.13 -9.44
N ARG A 43 -20.14 -0.07 -9.61
CA ARG A 43 -21.36 -0.52 -8.91
C ARG A 43 -21.02 -1.29 -7.64
N GLU A 44 -21.95 -1.26 -6.70
CA GLU A 44 -21.90 -2.08 -5.49
C GLU A 44 -21.75 -3.57 -5.84
N GLY A 45 -20.92 -4.27 -5.07
CA GLY A 45 -20.70 -5.70 -5.24
C GLY A 45 -19.63 -6.25 -4.31
N ILE A 46 -19.56 -7.57 -4.25
CA ILE A 46 -18.54 -8.32 -3.50
C ILE A 46 -17.57 -8.91 -4.51
N TYR A 47 -16.29 -8.60 -4.35
CA TYR A 47 -15.22 -9.07 -5.22
C TYR A 47 -14.19 -9.83 -4.40
N LEU A 48 -13.76 -10.99 -4.88
CA LEU A 48 -12.78 -11.83 -4.20
C LEU A 48 -11.39 -11.58 -4.77
N ALA A 49 -10.43 -11.26 -3.92
CA ALA A 49 -9.02 -11.12 -4.28
C ALA A 49 -8.19 -12.16 -3.51
N GLU A 50 -7.49 -13.02 -4.25
CA GLU A 50 -6.64 -14.06 -3.66
C GLU A 50 -5.20 -13.54 -3.49
N PHE A 51 -4.63 -13.75 -2.30
CA PHE A 51 -3.24 -13.43 -2.02
C PHE A 51 -2.46 -14.70 -1.67
N ASP A 52 -1.52 -15.07 -2.53
CA ASP A 52 -0.59 -16.17 -2.27
C ASP A 52 0.49 -15.71 -1.27
N MET A 53 0.25 -16.00 0.00
CA MET A 53 1.12 -15.57 1.10
C MET A 53 2.53 -16.16 1.02
N ASP A 54 2.68 -17.34 0.44
CA ASP A 54 3.99 -17.99 0.35
C ASP A 54 4.82 -17.37 -0.77
N LYS A 55 4.21 -17.05 -1.92
CA LYS A 55 4.86 -16.24 -2.96
C LYS A 55 5.24 -14.86 -2.43
N LEU A 56 4.38 -14.20 -1.67
CA LEU A 56 4.68 -12.89 -1.08
C LEU A 56 5.85 -12.92 -0.10
N ARG A 57 5.91 -13.95 0.74
CA ARG A 57 7.03 -14.16 1.67
C ARG A 57 8.32 -14.48 0.92
N ALA A 58 8.27 -15.32 -0.12
CA ALA A 58 9.41 -15.64 -0.96
C ALA A 58 9.95 -14.39 -1.68
N TYR A 59 9.05 -13.59 -2.28
CA TYR A 59 9.40 -12.30 -2.89
C TYR A 59 10.11 -11.38 -1.88
N ARG A 60 9.50 -11.17 -0.71
CA ARG A 60 10.05 -10.32 0.35
C ARG A 60 11.46 -10.74 0.80
N LYS A 61 11.80 -12.03 0.75
CA LYS A 61 13.12 -12.54 1.15
C LYS A 61 14.23 -12.23 0.13
N ARG A 62 13.90 -12.15 -1.16
CA ARG A 62 14.90 -11.90 -2.23
C ARG A 62 15.10 -10.41 -2.54
N GLU A 63 14.06 -9.60 -2.32
CA GLU A 63 14.08 -8.21 -2.76
C GLU A 63 14.79 -7.27 -1.77
N VAL A 64 15.37 -6.21 -2.33
CA VAL A 64 16.17 -5.24 -1.58
C VAL A 64 15.33 -4.12 -0.93
N TRP A 65 14.09 -3.91 -1.37
CA TRP A 65 13.27 -2.76 -0.97
C TRP A 65 12.56 -2.91 0.39
N GLY A 66 13.05 -3.82 1.24
CA GLY A 66 12.60 -4.01 2.61
C GLY A 66 13.38 -3.16 3.61
N ASN A 67 13.75 -3.76 4.74
CA ASN A 67 14.53 -3.10 5.79
C ASN A 67 16.06 -3.29 5.65
N ALA A 68 16.52 -3.94 4.59
CA ALA A 68 17.94 -4.26 4.44
C ALA A 68 18.82 -3.03 4.16
N PHE A 69 18.30 -2.04 3.43
CA PHE A 69 19.09 -0.87 2.96
C PHE A 69 18.51 0.47 3.37
N ARG A 70 17.44 0.49 4.17
CA ARG A 70 16.87 1.74 4.70
C ARG A 70 17.86 2.38 5.65
N LYS A 71 17.87 3.73 5.69
CA LYS A 71 18.66 4.52 6.65
C LYS A 71 17.73 5.37 7.52
N PRO A 72 16.99 4.77 8.49
CA PRO A 72 15.97 5.49 9.26
C PRO A 72 16.46 6.78 9.93
N GLY A 73 17.70 6.82 10.43
CA GLY A 73 18.30 8.02 11.03
C GLY A 73 18.53 9.19 10.05
N ARG A 74 18.27 9.02 8.75
CA ARG A 74 18.26 10.12 7.77
C ARG A 74 16.88 10.74 7.57
N TYR A 75 15.82 10.15 8.14
CA TYR A 75 14.43 10.55 7.93
C TYR A 75 13.75 11.03 9.22
N GLU A 76 14.53 11.34 10.26
CA GLU A 76 14.02 11.72 11.58
C GLU A 76 12.98 12.85 11.50
N LEU A 77 13.15 13.79 10.57
CA LEU A 77 12.21 14.88 10.34
C LEU A 77 10.81 14.40 9.88
N VAL A 78 10.73 13.35 9.06
CA VAL A 78 9.46 12.80 8.56
C VAL A 78 8.71 12.05 9.66
N THR A 79 9.46 11.50 10.62
CA THR A 79 8.91 10.79 11.78
C THR A 79 8.86 11.65 13.04
N SER A 80 9.20 12.94 12.95
CA SER A 80 9.22 13.84 14.10
C SER A 80 7.80 14.08 14.61
N VAL A 81 7.64 14.03 15.93
CA VAL A 81 6.39 14.38 16.62
C VAL A 81 6.33 15.85 17.04
N GLU A 82 7.39 16.60 16.72
CA GLU A 82 7.45 18.04 16.97
C GLU A 82 6.47 18.77 16.05
N VAL A 83 5.72 19.72 16.62
CA VAL A 83 4.82 20.59 15.84
C VAL A 83 5.29 22.01 16.05
N ASN A 84 5.80 22.61 14.99
CA ASN A 84 6.31 23.97 15.00
C ASN A 84 5.25 24.98 14.51
N TYR A 85 5.42 26.24 14.86
CA TYR A 85 4.62 27.33 14.29
C TYR A 85 4.72 27.30 12.74
N PRO A 86 3.61 27.49 11.97
CA PRO A 86 2.28 27.92 12.38
C PRO A 86 1.28 26.78 12.63
N PHE A 87 1.74 25.54 12.79
CA PHE A 87 0.88 24.36 12.94
C PHE A 87 0.47 24.06 14.38
N ILE A 88 0.92 24.88 15.34
CA ILE A 88 0.46 24.82 16.73
C ILE A 88 -1.02 25.22 16.77
N ARG A 89 -1.85 24.39 17.42
CA ARG A 89 -3.30 24.57 17.56
C ARG A 89 -3.69 24.23 19.00
N GLU A 90 -4.44 25.12 19.66
CA GLU A 90 -4.93 24.89 21.04
C GLU A 90 -5.90 23.70 21.13
N SER A 91 -6.64 23.44 20.06
CA SER A 91 -7.60 22.33 19.97
C SER A 91 -6.96 20.97 19.67
N ALA A 92 -5.65 20.92 19.38
CA ALA A 92 -4.97 19.67 19.09
C ALA A 92 -4.91 18.81 20.35
N LYS A 93 -5.64 17.69 20.35
CA LYS A 93 -5.53 16.65 21.37
C LYS A 93 -4.43 15.68 20.94
N ARG A 94 -3.42 15.51 21.79
CA ARG A 94 -2.35 14.51 21.62
C ARG A 94 -2.60 13.34 22.57
#